data_AF-A0AAU9Y508-F1
#
_entry.id   AF-A0AAU9Y508-F1
#
_cell.length_a   1.000
_cell.length_b   1.000
_cell.length_c   1.000
_cell.angle_alpha   90.00
_cell.angle_beta   90.00
_cell.angle_gamma   90.00
#
_symmetry.space_group_name_H-M   'P 1'
#
loop_
_entity.id
_entity.type
_entity.pdbx_description
1 polymer ?
#
loop_
_entity_poly.entity_id
_entity_poly.type
_entity_poly.pdbx_seq_one_letter_code
_entity_poly.pdbx_strand_id
1 'polypeptide(L)'
;MANVREKLLTAVYEEEHTAPSKVTIVGVGQVGMACAYSIMQQGICRELALVDMIEDKLKGEMLDLQHCQRFVKNVGIRASTAPSPFHSDYAVTANSNLCIVTAGSASERGVKAEGIWYREMSTSSKQSFHSW
;
A
#
# COMPACT_ATOMS: atom_id res chain seq x y z
N MET A 1 -12.35 -22.06 -28.34
CA MET A 1 -10.93 -22.28 -28.66
C MET A 1 -10.14 -21.98 -27.39
N ALA A 2 -9.31 -22.91 -26.91
CA ALA A 2 -8.52 -22.70 -25.68
C ALA A 2 -7.52 -21.56 -25.86
N ASN A 3 -7.38 -20.72 -24.83
CA ASN A 3 -6.48 -19.56 -24.81
C ASN A 3 -5.02 -20.04 -24.91
N VAL A 4 -4.13 -19.24 -25.52
CA VAL A 4 -2.69 -19.53 -25.63
C VAL A 4 -2.08 -19.87 -24.27
N ARG A 5 -2.53 -19.22 -23.19
CA ARG A 5 -2.10 -19.52 -21.82
C ARG A 5 -2.40 -20.96 -21.39
N GLU A 6 -3.61 -21.45 -21.68
CA GLU A 6 -4.07 -22.79 -21.29
C GLU A 6 -3.34 -23.88 -22.09
N LYS A 7 -2.91 -23.56 -23.31
CA LYS A 7 -2.10 -24.45 -24.13
C LYS A 7 -0.65 -24.53 -23.70
N LEU A 8 -0.12 -23.44 -23.11
CA LEU A 8 1.30 -23.34 -22.74
C LEU A 8 1.58 -23.71 -21.28
N LEU A 9 0.62 -23.49 -20.37
CA LEU A 9 0.79 -23.73 -18.95
C LEU A 9 -0.16 -24.82 -18.48
N THR A 10 0.41 -25.97 -18.10
CA THR A 10 -0.31 -27.04 -17.42
C THR A 10 0.03 -26.96 -15.94
N ALA A 11 -0.96 -26.76 -15.07
CA ALA A 11 -0.74 -26.78 -13.63
C ALA A 11 -0.43 -28.22 -13.19
N VAL A 12 0.75 -28.43 -12.62
CA VAL A 12 1.21 -29.76 -12.17
C VAL A 12 0.79 -30.04 -10.72
N TYR A 13 0.49 -28.99 -9.94
CA TYR A 13 0.03 -29.05 -8.56
C TYR A 13 -0.76 -27.77 -8.22
N GLU A 14 -1.69 -27.82 -7.27
CA GLU A 14 -2.34 -26.62 -6.72
C GLU A 14 -1.37 -25.95 -5.74
N GLU A 15 -0.94 -24.71 -6.01
CA GLU A 15 -0.04 -24.03 -5.06
C GLU A 15 -0.70 -23.92 -3.69
N GLU A 16 -0.11 -24.57 -2.67
CA GLU A 16 -0.44 -24.27 -1.28
C GLU A 16 -0.11 -22.79 -1.04
N HIS A 17 -1.14 -21.98 -0.87
CA HIS A 17 -1.02 -20.59 -0.44
C HIS A 17 -0.54 -20.56 1.02
N THR A 18 0.76 -20.76 1.26
CA THR A 18 1.38 -20.21 2.47
C THR A 18 1.10 -18.72 2.45
N ALA A 19 0.47 -18.18 3.50
CA ALA A 19 0.08 -16.78 3.55
C ALA A 19 1.26 -15.91 3.07
N PRO A 20 1.16 -15.25 1.90
CA PRO A 20 2.29 -14.55 1.32
C PRO A 20 2.74 -13.47 2.30
N SER A 21 4.05 -13.24 2.42
CA SER A 21 4.58 -12.15 3.25
C SER A 21 4.05 -10.83 2.69
N LYS A 22 2.98 -10.33 3.30
CA LYS A 22 2.22 -9.19 2.81
C LYS A 22 2.44 -7.99 3.71
N VAL A 23 2.86 -6.89 3.11
CA VAL A 23 3.09 -5.63 3.82
C VAL A 23 2.12 -4.58 3.28
N THR A 24 1.44 -3.88 4.19
CA THR A 24 0.62 -2.71 3.87
C THR A 24 1.36 -1.44 4.23
N ILE A 25 1.30 -0.43 3.37
CA ILE A 25 1.78 0.94 3.63
C ILE A 25 0.59 1.89 3.47
N VAL A 26 0.29 2.61 4.54
CA VAL A 26 -0.77 3.64 4.58
C VAL A 26 -0.11 5.01 4.48
N GLY A 27 -0.35 5.70 3.36
CA GLY A 27 0.20 7.00 3.00
C GLY A 27 1.40 6.89 2.07
N VAL A 28 1.22 7.16 0.78
CA VAL A 28 2.28 7.21 -0.25
C VAL A 28 3.01 8.57 -0.25
N GLY A 29 3.36 9.05 0.94
CA GLY A 29 4.26 10.19 1.12
C GLY A 29 5.71 9.85 0.78
N GLN A 30 6.61 10.82 0.93
CA GLN A 30 8.05 10.58 0.72
C GLN A 30 8.58 9.44 1.61
N VAL A 31 8.13 9.38 2.87
CA VAL A 31 8.51 8.32 3.81
C VAL A 31 7.91 6.97 3.42
N GLY A 32 6.60 6.94 3.14
CA GLY A 32 5.90 5.70 2.76
C GLY A 32 6.49 5.08 1.49
N MET A 33 6.80 5.90 0.48
CA MET A 33 7.46 5.42 -0.73
C MET A 33 8.88 4.95 -0.47
N ALA A 34 9.70 5.68 0.31
CA ALA A 34 11.04 5.22 0.68
C ALA A 34 11.02 3.86 1.39
N CYS A 35 10.04 3.63 2.27
CA CYS A 35 9.80 2.33 2.88
C CYS A 35 9.40 1.27 1.83
N ALA A 36 8.46 1.58 0.94
CA ALA A 36 8.01 0.68 -0.14
C ALA A 36 9.18 0.20 -1.01
N TYR A 37 9.98 1.14 -1.53
CA TYR A 37 11.15 0.82 -2.36
C TYR A 37 12.18 -0.03 -1.60
N SER A 38 12.47 0.31 -0.34
CA SER A 38 13.45 -0.42 0.47
C SER A 38 13.03 -1.87 0.71
N ILE A 39 11.75 -2.08 1.02
CA ILE A 39 11.18 -3.42 1.27
C ILE A 39 11.19 -4.26 -0.02
N MET A 40 10.85 -3.64 -1.16
CA MET A 40 10.90 -4.30 -2.46
C MET A 40 12.34 -4.66 -2.85
N GLN A 41 13.28 -3.75 -2.67
CA GLN A 41 14.69 -3.96 -3.02
C GLN A 41 15.34 -5.06 -2.16
N GLN A 42 15.00 -5.12 -0.87
CA GLN A 42 15.47 -6.16 0.04
C GLN A 42 14.76 -7.51 -0.20
N GLY A 43 13.63 -7.50 -0.90
CA GLY A 43 12.86 -8.70 -1.24
C GLY A 43 12.23 -9.37 -0.02
N ILE A 44 11.79 -8.57 0.95
CA ILE A 44 11.21 -9.04 2.23
C ILE A 44 9.76 -9.52 2.05
N CYS A 45 8.99 -8.82 1.21
CA CYS A 45 7.59 -9.11 0.96
C CYS A 45 7.37 -9.77 -0.41
N ARG A 46 6.37 -10.64 -0.51
CA ARG A 46 5.81 -11.13 -1.79
C ARG A 46 4.61 -10.32 -2.25
N GLU A 47 3.91 -9.66 -1.33
CA GLU A 47 2.81 -8.77 -1.67
C GLU A 47 2.99 -7.42 -0.96
N LEU A 48 2.76 -6.34 -1.71
CA LEU A 48 2.77 -4.97 -1.21
C LEU A 48 1.41 -4.33 -1.47
N ALA A 49 0.76 -3.85 -0.42
CA ALA A 49 -0.49 -3.10 -0.50
C ALA A 49 -0.22 -1.63 -0.17
N LEU A 50 -0.61 -0.73 -1.08
CA LEU A 50 -0.51 0.72 -0.88
C LEU A 50 -1.90 1.31 -0.68
N VAL A 51 -2.05 2.18 0.31
CA VAL A 51 -3.29 2.90 0.57
C VAL A 51 -3.03 4.38 0.73
N ASP A 52 -3.80 5.21 0.04
CA ASP A 52 -3.78 6.66 0.20
C ASP A 52 -5.16 7.25 -0.12
N MET A 53 -5.36 8.49 0.31
CA MET A 53 -6.55 9.28 0.00
C MET A 53 -6.44 9.97 -1.37
N ILE A 54 -5.23 10.24 -1.88
CA ILE A 54 -5.02 10.93 -3.15
C ILE A 54 -4.86 9.90 -4.28
N GLU A 55 -5.93 9.69 -5.05
CA GLU A 55 -5.98 8.64 -6.08
C GLU A 55 -4.93 8.79 -7.18
N ASP A 56 -4.79 9.99 -7.75
CA ASP A 56 -3.86 10.25 -8.85
C ASP A 56 -2.41 10.00 -8.43
N LYS A 57 -2.07 10.42 -7.21
CA LYS A 57 -0.74 10.19 -6.64
C LYS A 57 -0.51 8.71 -6.39
N LEU A 58 -1.45 8.04 -5.74
CA LEU A 58 -1.37 6.60 -5.47
C LEU A 58 -1.17 5.79 -6.75
N LYS A 59 -1.93 6.10 -7.80
CA LYS A 59 -1.85 5.43 -9.09
C LYS A 59 -0.50 5.67 -9.76
N GLY A 60 0.02 6.90 -9.72
CA GLY A 60 1.34 7.24 -10.26
C GLY A 60 2.46 6.45 -9.58
N GLU A 61 2.47 6.45 -8.25
CA GLU A 61 3.48 5.75 -7.45
C GLU A 61 3.39 4.22 -7.61
N MET A 62 2.17 3.67 -7.68
CA MET A 62 1.95 2.24 -7.95
C MET A 62 2.53 1.83 -9.31
N LEU A 63 2.26 2.61 -10.37
CA LEU A 63 2.76 2.32 -11.71
C LEU A 63 4.29 2.37 -11.77
N ASP A 64 4.90 3.31 -11.03
CA ASP A 64 6.36 3.38 -10.96
C ASP A 64 6.95 2.11 -10.33
N LEU A 65 6.40 1.66 -9.19
CA LEU A 65 6.84 0.42 -8.57
C LEU A 65 6.59 -0.82 -9.45
N GLN A 66 5.48 -0.85 -10.20
CA GLN A 66 5.20 -1.93 -11.15
C GLN A 66 6.21 -1.97 -12.30
N HIS A 67 6.63 -0.83 -12.83
CA HIS A 67 7.71 -0.78 -13.80
C HIS A 67 9.05 -1.25 -13.20
N CYS A 68 9.28 -0.96 -11.91
CA CYS A 68 10.45 -1.45 -11.18
C CYS A 68 10.42 -2.96 -10.89
N GLN A 69 9.26 -3.64 -10.93
CA GLN A 69 9.14 -5.08 -10.62
C GLN A 69 10.08 -5.96 -11.45
N ARG A 70 10.46 -5.52 -12.66
CA ARG A 70 11.39 -6.27 -13.52
C ARG A 70 12.82 -6.32 -12.97
N PHE A 71 13.19 -5.43 -12.05
CA PHE A 71 14.53 -5.31 -11.47
C PHE A 71 14.63 -5.87 -10.05
N VAL A 72 13.50 -6.21 -9.43
CA VAL A 72 13.44 -6.77 -8.08
C VAL A 72 12.87 -8.19 -8.11
N LYS A 73 12.86 -8.87 -6.96
CA LYS A 73 12.16 -10.14 -6.82
C LYS A 73 10.68 -9.94 -7.11
N ASN A 74 10.00 -10.97 -7.62
CA ASN A 74 8.60 -10.87 -8.01
C ASN A 74 7.71 -10.54 -6.79
N VAL A 75 7.30 -9.28 -6.66
CA VAL A 75 6.40 -8.76 -5.61
C VAL A 75 5.10 -8.34 -6.26
N GLY A 76 3.97 -8.90 -5.83
CA GLY A 76 2.64 -8.47 -6.26
C GLY A 76 2.27 -7.14 -5.61
N ILE A 77 2.11 -6.08 -6.41
CA ILE A 77 1.74 -4.75 -5.91
C ILE A 77 0.25 -4.53 -6.14
N ARG A 78 -0.46 -4.13 -5.08
CA ARG A 78 -1.85 -3.70 -5.13
C ARG A 78 -1.97 -2.32 -4.51
N ALA A 79 -2.79 -1.47 -5.10
CA ALA A 79 -3.13 -0.18 -4.52
C ALA A 79 -4.65 -0.10 -4.33
N SER A 80 -5.06 0.55 -3.24
CA SER A 80 -6.45 0.88 -2.99
C SER A 80 -6.57 2.33 -2.60
N THR A 81 -7.49 3.04 -3.22
CA THR A 81 -7.88 4.36 -2.74
C THR A 81 -8.85 4.17 -1.58
N ALA A 82 -8.98 5.18 -0.72
CA ALA A 82 -10.16 5.30 0.13
C ALA A 82 -11.12 6.29 -0.53
N PRO A 83 -11.84 5.90 -1.60
CA PRO A 83 -12.51 6.85 -2.50
C PRO A 83 -13.78 7.48 -1.92
N SER A 84 -14.14 7.19 -0.68
CA SER A 84 -15.42 7.62 -0.13
C SER A 84 -15.41 7.68 1.40
N PRO A 85 -16.03 8.70 2.02
CA PRO A 85 -16.30 8.71 3.46
C PRO A 85 -17.24 7.57 3.91
N PHE A 86 -17.89 6.86 2.98
CA PHE A 86 -18.89 5.82 3.26
C PHE A 86 -18.45 4.38 2.90
N HIS A 87 -17.35 4.22 2.14
CA HIS A 87 -16.75 2.93 1.86
C HIS A 87 -15.23 3.09 1.80
N SER A 88 -14.57 2.65 2.86
CA SER A 88 -13.12 2.58 2.86
C SER A 88 -12.69 1.22 2.33
N ASP A 89 -12.18 1.18 1.09
CA ASP A 89 -11.69 -0.04 0.46
C ASP A 89 -10.32 -0.46 1.05
N TYR A 90 -10.25 -0.66 2.37
CA TYR A 90 -9.13 -1.31 3.03
C TYR A 90 -9.15 -2.84 2.85
N ALA A 91 -10.10 -3.40 2.10
CA ALA A 91 -10.12 -4.83 1.79
C ALA A 91 -8.80 -5.32 1.17
N VAL A 92 -8.10 -4.45 0.44
CA VAL A 92 -6.77 -4.74 -0.14
C VAL A 92 -5.70 -4.97 0.93
N THR A 93 -5.87 -4.49 2.16
CA THR A 93 -4.91 -4.67 3.27
C THR A 93 -5.18 -5.93 4.09
N ALA A 94 -6.26 -6.67 3.82
CA ALA A 94 -6.59 -7.90 4.53
C ALA A 94 -5.44 -8.91 4.47
N ASN A 95 -5.20 -9.61 5.58
CA ASN A 95 -4.13 -10.61 5.73
C ASN A 95 -2.70 -10.05 5.59
N SER A 96 -2.47 -8.76 5.85
CA SER A 96 -1.11 -8.23 5.98
C SER A 96 -0.43 -8.69 7.27
N ASN A 97 0.82 -9.13 7.16
CA ASN A 97 1.66 -9.47 8.31
C ASN A 97 2.24 -8.23 8.99
N LEU A 98 2.40 -7.15 8.23
CA LEU A 98 2.93 -5.87 8.71
C LEU A 98 2.15 -4.72 8.07
N CYS A 99 1.76 -3.74 8.89
CA CYS A 99 1.17 -2.49 8.44
C CYS A 99 2.06 -1.33 8.89
N ILE A 100 2.50 -0.52 7.93
CA ILE A 100 3.33 0.66 8.15
C ILE A 100 2.46 1.88 7.89
N VAL A 101 2.26 2.70 8.92
CA VAL A 101 1.43 3.91 8.83
C VAL A 101 2.35 5.11 8.73
N THR A 102 2.33 5.77 7.57
CA THR A 102 3.09 6.98 7.24
C THR A 102 2.20 8.12 6.79
N ALA A 103 0.88 7.95 6.83
CA ALA A 103 -0.09 9.01 6.63
C ALA A 103 -0.04 9.97 7.81
N GLY A 104 0.07 11.26 7.52
CA GLY A 104 0.21 12.31 8.53
C GLY A 104 0.66 13.63 7.93
N SER A 105 0.58 14.70 8.72
CA SER A 105 1.05 16.01 8.28
C SER A 105 2.58 16.06 8.27
N ALA A 106 3.15 16.55 7.16
CA ALA A 106 4.58 16.77 7.06
C ALA A 106 5.07 17.78 8.10
N SER A 107 6.27 17.54 8.65
CA SER A 107 6.89 18.46 9.61
C SER A 107 7.31 19.75 8.91
N GLU A 108 6.83 20.88 9.42
CA GLU A 108 7.23 22.22 8.99
C GLU A 108 8.43 22.69 9.80
N ARG A 109 9.40 23.37 9.16
CA ARG A 109 10.56 23.92 9.87
C ARG A 109 10.10 24.87 10.98
N GLY A 110 10.47 24.56 12.22
CA GLY A 110 10.13 25.35 13.40
C GLY A 110 8.94 24.84 14.21
N VAL A 111 8.21 23.82 13.73
CA VAL A 111 7.13 23.18 14.49
C VAL A 111 7.69 21.99 15.28
N LYS A 112 7.45 21.97 16.58
CA LYS A 112 7.80 20.83 17.44
C LYS A 112 6.87 19.65 17.16
N ALA A 113 7.34 18.44 17.38
CA ALA A 113 6.56 17.21 17.18
C ALA A 113 5.19 17.26 17.87
N GLU A 114 5.10 17.82 19.08
CA GLU A 114 3.85 18.03 19.82
C GLU A 114 2.77 18.80 19.03
N GLY A 115 3.16 19.84 18.28
CA GLY A 115 2.24 20.62 17.47
C GLY A 115 1.72 19.85 16.25
N ILE A 116 2.50 18.90 15.75
CA ILE A 116 2.13 18.00 14.65
C ILE A 116 1.09 16.99 15.16
N TRP A 117 1.32 16.41 16.34
CA TRP A 117 0.36 15.50 16.99
C TRP A 117 -1.01 16.15 17.21
N TYR A 118 -1.06 17.41 17.63
CA TYR A 118 -2.33 18.13 17.78
C TYR A 118 -3.07 18.30 16.45
N ARG A 119 -2.36 18.62 15.36
CA ARG A 119 -2.97 18.71 14.01
C ARG A 119 -3.49 17.36 13.55
N GLU A 120 -2.73 16.30 13.78
CA GLU A 120 -3.09 14.94 13.37
C GLU A 120 -4.32 14.43 14.13
N MET A 121 -4.37 14.59 15.46
CA MET A 121 -5.57 14.32 16.28
C MET A 121 -6.79 15.12 15.80
N SER A 122 -6.61 16.38 15.43
CA SER A 122 -7.70 17.20 14.88
C SER A 122 -8.19 16.70 13.50
N THR A 123 -7.31 16.06 12.73
CA THR A 123 -7.62 15.51 11.42
C THR A 123 -8.32 14.16 11.54
N SER A 124 -7.80 13.27 12.40
CA SER A 124 -8.41 11.96 12.71
C SER A 124 -9.76 12.10 13.40
N SER A 125 -9.96 13.11 14.26
CA SER A 125 -11.27 13.38 14.89
C SER A 125 -12.31 13.88 13.88
N LYS A 126 -11.93 14.77 12.95
CA LYS A 126 -12.82 15.19 11.85
C LYS A 126 -13.18 14.04 10.91
N GLN A 127 -12.26 13.09 10.70
CA GLN A 127 -12.50 11.88 9.91
C GLN A 127 -13.37 10.86 10.65
N SER A 128 -13.25 10.74 11.98
CA SER A 128 -14.06 9.82 12.80
C SER A 128 -15.49 10.33 13.06
N PHE A 129 -15.72 11.64 13.09
CA PHE A 129 -17.06 12.22 13.30
C PHE A 129 -17.97 12.14 12.06
N HIS A 130 -17.41 11.86 10.89
CA HIS A 130 -18.19 11.66 9.66
C HIS A 130 -18.41 10.17 9.33
N SER A 131 -17.93 9.25 10.16
CA SER A 131 -18.05 7.79 9.97
C SER A 131 -18.86 7.06 11.05
N TRP A 132 -19.66 7.78 11.85
CA TRP A 132 -20.65 7.23 12.77
C TRP A 132 -22.06 7.75 12.45
#